data_AF-A0A5N0US67-F1
#
_entry.id   AF-A0A5N0US67-F1
#
_cell.length_a   1.000
_cell.length_b   1.000
_cell.length_c   1.000
_cell.angle_alpha   90.00
_cell.angle_beta   90.00
_cell.angle_gamma   90.00
#
_symmetry.space_group_name_H-M   'P 1'
#
loop_
_entity.id
_entity.type
_entity.pdbx_description
1 polymer ?
#
loop_
_entity_poly.entity_id
_entity_poly.type
_entity_poly.pdbx_seq_one_letter_code
_entity_poly.pdbx_strand_id
1 'polypeptide(L)'
;MTATQERSVPKPVFTDAEAGAKVFPDSQLRRFNYFNPAKRKQSHYEDVTVEVQPDPRHYLSQGWLYGFADGRGGYPLEWTKLKAWGSDRPVPERSPGSGGKGYDWPALGWHEFRDPNEEWELTLYRYNANVVRQLNQNIDAARQSKAFSQWNRNWVQFVAQHVGAWMHVDHGLGLYLYANANRRAPTNMHNNAISVNSMHRIRAAQDLALYNLTLTEEIEGFDGTAHLRTWNEDPAWQGVRETAEQLTAIDDWCEAIFAANVVFEPLVGELFRSNLVQQAAPANGDFVTPTLIGAEEFDFSERDLRYTRAMFELLVHDKEFAGHNRQLLQQWLSDWVPRCIAAARTLQPLWSQPDAKPPRFEDGLDRAKSRFSGILSDLGLETPKELAQ
;
A
#
# COMPACT_ATOMS: atom_id res chain seq x y z
N MET A 1 2.27 59.72 -33.33
CA MET A 1 3.04 58.57 -32.79
C MET A 1 2.29 58.09 -31.56
N THR A 2 1.60 56.96 -31.66
CA THR A 2 0.98 56.30 -30.51
C THR A 2 2.10 55.64 -29.71
N ALA A 3 2.35 56.15 -28.50
CA ALA A 3 3.33 55.55 -27.60
C ALA A 3 2.84 54.15 -27.22
N THR A 4 3.55 53.13 -27.71
CA THR A 4 3.31 51.73 -27.32
C THR A 4 3.58 51.64 -25.82
N GLN A 5 2.53 51.40 -25.03
CA GLN A 5 2.67 51.21 -23.59
C GLN A 5 3.45 49.91 -23.37
N GLU A 6 4.70 50.01 -22.91
CA GLU A 6 5.50 48.84 -22.56
C GLU A 6 4.77 48.04 -21.47
N ARG A 7 4.47 46.78 -21.77
CA ARG A 7 3.80 45.88 -20.82
C ARG A 7 4.77 45.63 -19.66
N SER A 8 4.42 46.14 -18.48
CA SER A 8 5.14 45.87 -17.23
C SER A 8 4.48 44.70 -16.50
N VAL A 9 5.28 43.86 -15.85
CA VAL A 9 4.77 42.76 -15.02
C VAL A 9 3.97 43.32 -13.84
N PRO A 10 2.81 42.74 -13.47
CA PRO A 10 2.04 43.19 -12.32
C PRO A 10 2.91 43.15 -11.05
N LYS A 11 2.97 44.27 -10.32
CA LYS A 11 3.63 44.31 -9.01
C LYS A 11 2.72 43.62 -7.99
N PRO A 12 3.22 42.68 -7.16
CA PRO A 12 2.42 42.10 -6.10
C PRO A 12 2.02 43.20 -5.11
N VAL A 13 0.71 43.40 -4.97
CA VAL A 13 0.12 44.31 -3.98
C VAL A 13 -0.46 43.43 -2.88
N PHE A 14 0.14 43.49 -1.69
CA PHE A 14 -0.40 42.84 -0.50
C PHE A 14 -1.46 43.77 0.09
N THR A 15 -2.70 43.65 -0.38
CA THR A 15 -3.83 44.31 0.26
C THR A 15 -4.26 43.48 1.47
N ASP A 16 -4.46 44.13 2.61
CA ASP A 16 -5.08 43.48 3.76
C ASP A 16 -6.54 43.16 3.39
N ALA A 17 -6.83 41.89 3.10
CA ALA A 17 -8.19 41.47 2.80
C ALA A 17 -8.98 41.51 4.11
N GLU A 18 -10.18 42.10 4.13
CA GLU A 18 -11.01 42.25 5.34
C GLU A 18 -11.22 40.94 6.13
N ALA A 19 -11.17 39.79 5.44
CA ALA A 19 -11.22 38.46 6.06
C ALA A 19 -9.94 38.10 6.85
N GLY A 20 -8.75 38.54 6.40
CA GLY A 20 -7.46 38.33 7.05
C GLY A 20 -7.18 39.30 8.21
N ALA A 21 -7.82 40.47 8.21
CA ALA A 21 -7.73 41.47 9.28
C ALA A 21 -8.68 41.21 10.46
N LYS A 22 -9.66 40.30 10.30
CA LYS A 22 -10.70 40.09 11.30
C LYS A 22 -10.13 39.40 12.54
N VAL A 23 -10.29 40.04 13.69
CA VAL A 23 -9.96 39.44 14.99
C VAL A 23 -11.18 38.65 15.50
N PHE A 24 -10.98 37.37 15.73
CA PHE A 24 -11.96 36.44 16.29
C PHE A 24 -11.25 35.54 17.31
N PRO A 25 -11.97 34.81 18.18
CA PRO A 25 -11.34 33.82 19.06
C PRO A 25 -10.45 32.91 18.23
N ASP A 26 -9.21 32.70 18.67
CA ASP A 26 -8.21 31.90 17.96
C ASP A 26 -7.64 32.50 16.67
N SER A 27 -7.92 33.76 16.31
CA SER A 27 -7.33 34.37 15.09
C SER A 27 -5.79 34.56 15.15
N GLN A 28 -5.18 34.37 16.32
CA GLN A 28 -3.72 34.36 16.52
C GLN A 28 -3.14 32.94 16.64
N LEU A 29 -3.97 31.90 16.60
CA LEU A 29 -3.49 30.52 16.61
C LEU A 29 -2.76 30.22 15.30
N ARG A 30 -1.53 29.73 15.44
CA ARG A 30 -0.68 29.30 14.31
C ARG A 30 -0.78 27.79 14.07
N ARG A 31 -1.86 27.18 14.57
CA ARG A 31 -2.13 25.75 14.54
C ARG A 31 -3.61 25.53 14.31
N PHE A 32 -3.92 24.48 13.56
CA PHE A 32 -5.29 24.04 13.37
C PHE A 32 -5.91 23.60 14.71
N ASN A 33 -7.14 24.04 14.94
CA ASN A 33 -7.93 23.74 16.15
C ASN A 33 -9.22 22.97 15.82
N TYR A 34 -9.37 22.51 14.57
CA TYR A 34 -10.57 21.78 14.11
C TYR A 34 -10.47 20.26 14.31
N PHE A 35 -9.36 19.74 14.84
CA PHE A 35 -9.21 18.33 15.19
C PHE A 35 -8.40 18.11 16.48
N ASN A 36 -8.54 16.91 17.05
CA ASN A 36 -7.72 16.45 18.18
C ASN A 36 -6.50 15.69 17.66
N PRO A 37 -5.27 16.08 18.03
CA PRO A 37 -4.07 15.35 17.63
C PRO A 37 -3.99 14.00 18.34
N ALA A 38 -3.50 12.98 17.65
CA ALA A 38 -3.34 11.65 18.24
C ALA A 38 -2.19 11.58 19.27
N LYS A 39 -1.18 12.44 19.12
CA LYS A 39 -0.07 12.59 20.06
C LYS A 39 -0.22 13.87 20.88
N ARG A 40 0.71 14.11 21.80
CA ARG A 40 0.74 15.34 22.63
C ARG A 40 0.77 16.64 21.80
N LYS A 41 1.27 16.59 20.58
CA LYS A 41 1.31 17.71 19.62
C LYS A 41 0.87 17.18 18.26
N GLN A 42 0.16 18.02 17.50
CA GLN A 42 -0.15 17.73 16.10
C GLN A 42 1.12 17.51 15.29
N SER A 43 1.10 16.50 14.43
CA SER A 43 2.11 16.35 13.39
C SER A 43 1.74 17.17 12.15
N HIS A 44 2.71 17.44 11.28
CA HIS A 44 2.43 18.09 10.02
C HIS A 44 1.60 17.20 9.08
N TYR A 45 1.73 15.87 9.22
CA TYR A 45 0.86 14.91 8.56
C TYR A 45 -0.61 15.14 8.95
N GLU A 46 -0.90 15.28 10.25
CA GLU A 46 -2.27 15.51 10.70
C GLU A 46 -2.81 16.83 10.15
N ASP A 47 -1.99 17.89 10.16
CA ASP A 47 -2.34 19.21 9.64
C ASP A 47 -2.77 19.20 8.15
N VAL A 48 -2.27 18.26 7.35
CA VAL A 48 -2.53 18.19 5.91
C VAL A 48 -3.41 17.01 5.49
N THR A 49 -3.81 16.14 6.42
CA THR A 49 -4.59 14.93 6.08
C THR A 49 -5.90 14.81 6.83
N VAL A 50 -5.95 15.26 8.09
CA VAL A 50 -7.14 15.15 8.95
C VAL A 50 -8.21 16.10 8.42
N GLU A 51 -9.44 15.61 8.28
CA GLU A 51 -10.61 16.42 7.93
C GLU A 51 -10.58 17.10 6.55
N VAL A 52 -9.72 16.64 5.65
CA VAL A 52 -9.70 17.07 4.23
C VAL A 52 -10.88 16.48 3.44
N GLN A 53 -11.27 15.24 3.73
CA GLN A 53 -12.42 14.61 3.09
C GLN A 53 -13.72 15.17 3.69
N PRO A 54 -14.65 15.71 2.90
CA PRO A 54 -15.84 16.38 3.41
C PRO A 54 -16.92 15.37 3.83
N ASP A 55 -16.66 14.59 4.88
CA ASP A 55 -17.62 13.64 5.43
C ASP A 55 -18.86 14.39 5.95
N PRO A 56 -20.05 14.15 5.36
CA PRO A 56 -21.24 14.88 5.76
C PRO A 56 -21.67 14.59 7.18
N ARG A 57 -21.26 13.46 7.76
CA ARG A 57 -21.58 13.12 9.15
C ARG A 57 -20.82 13.97 10.15
N HIS A 58 -19.80 14.70 9.70
CA HIS A 58 -19.03 15.60 10.54
C HIS A 58 -19.40 17.07 10.32
N TYR A 59 -19.23 17.61 9.10
CA TYR A 59 -19.32 19.06 8.87
C TYR A 59 -20.50 19.51 8.01
N LEU A 60 -21.17 18.62 7.27
CA LEU A 60 -22.20 19.01 6.32
C LEU A 60 -23.61 18.77 6.86
N SER A 61 -24.32 19.85 7.13
CA SER A 61 -25.73 19.87 7.54
C SER A 61 -26.74 19.31 6.53
N GLN A 62 -26.29 18.96 5.33
CA GLN A 62 -27.14 18.71 4.16
C GLN A 62 -26.81 17.40 3.42
N GLY A 63 -25.93 16.57 3.99
CA GLY A 63 -25.48 15.36 3.32
C GLY A 63 -24.45 15.63 2.21
N TRP A 64 -24.24 14.63 1.35
CA TRP A 64 -23.35 14.74 0.20
C TRP A 64 -23.91 15.68 -0.87
N LEU A 65 -23.06 16.55 -1.42
CA LEU A 65 -23.40 17.44 -2.54
C LEU A 65 -23.37 16.73 -3.91
N TYR A 66 -22.75 15.55 -3.98
CA TYR A 66 -22.61 14.73 -5.17
C TYR A 66 -22.78 13.26 -4.80
N GLY A 67 -23.19 12.44 -5.78
CA GLY A 67 -23.46 11.03 -5.58
C GLY A 67 -23.47 10.28 -6.90
N PHE A 68 -23.63 8.96 -6.79
CA PHE A 68 -23.81 8.08 -7.93
C PHE A 68 -25.22 8.20 -8.50
N ALA A 69 -25.40 7.76 -9.76
CA ALA A 69 -26.68 7.82 -10.46
C ALA A 69 -27.81 7.02 -9.77
N ASP A 70 -27.45 6.06 -8.92
CA ASP A 70 -28.36 5.25 -8.11
C ASP A 70 -28.73 5.88 -6.76
N GLY A 71 -28.26 7.11 -6.49
CA GLY A 71 -28.55 7.87 -5.27
C GLY A 71 -27.57 7.64 -4.12
N ARG A 72 -26.57 6.75 -4.25
CA ARG A 72 -25.53 6.59 -3.23
C ARG A 72 -24.66 7.85 -3.12
N GLY A 73 -24.22 8.16 -1.89
CA GLY A 73 -23.33 9.30 -1.62
C GLY A 73 -21.93 9.15 -2.24
N GLY A 74 -21.11 10.21 -2.17
CA GLY A 74 -19.78 10.22 -2.78
C GLY A 74 -18.78 9.21 -2.20
N TYR A 75 -18.92 8.89 -0.91
CA TYR A 75 -18.14 7.88 -0.19
C TYR A 75 -19.07 7.06 0.72
N PRO A 76 -19.72 6.03 0.17
CA PRO A 76 -20.55 5.11 0.92
C PRO A 76 -19.70 4.24 1.86
N LEU A 77 -20.13 4.10 3.12
CA LEU A 77 -19.39 3.30 4.11
C LEU A 77 -19.58 1.80 3.87
N GLU A 78 -20.64 1.41 3.17
CA GLU A 78 -20.95 0.03 2.79
C GLU A 78 -20.02 -0.56 1.72
N TRP A 79 -19.06 0.23 1.20
CA TRP A 79 -17.96 -0.31 0.40
C TRP A 79 -16.99 -1.18 1.19
N THR A 80 -17.15 -1.25 2.51
CA THR A 80 -16.66 -2.37 3.31
C THR A 80 -17.75 -2.88 4.24
N LYS A 81 -17.69 -4.17 4.55
CA LYS A 81 -18.52 -4.82 5.57
C LYS A 81 -17.99 -4.61 6.99
N LEU A 82 -16.72 -4.20 7.15
CA LEU A 82 -16.20 -3.77 8.45
C LEU A 82 -16.86 -2.47 8.88
N LYS A 83 -16.96 -2.27 10.18
CA LYS A 83 -17.61 -1.08 10.76
C LYS A 83 -16.72 -0.46 11.81
N ALA A 84 -16.70 0.86 11.83
CA ALA A 84 -16.18 1.62 12.96
C ALA A 84 -17.35 2.21 13.76
N TRP A 85 -17.11 2.53 15.02
CA TRP A 85 -18.05 3.16 15.95
C TRP A 85 -18.85 4.28 15.26
N GLY A 86 -20.18 4.24 15.38
CA GLY A 86 -21.08 5.19 14.74
C GLY A 86 -21.37 4.95 13.25
N SER A 87 -20.80 3.93 12.58
CA SER A 87 -21.05 3.69 11.14
C SER A 87 -22.52 3.50 10.80
N ASP A 88 -23.33 2.99 11.74
CA ASP A 88 -24.77 2.77 11.56
C ASP A 88 -25.61 4.05 11.80
N ARG A 89 -24.98 5.18 12.10
CA ARG A 89 -25.67 6.48 12.23
C ARG A 89 -26.08 7.01 10.86
N PRO A 90 -27.29 7.60 10.74
CA PRO A 90 -27.76 8.12 9.46
C PRO A 90 -26.93 9.32 9.00
N VAL A 91 -26.79 9.45 7.68
CA VAL A 91 -26.25 10.67 7.07
C VAL A 91 -27.21 11.83 7.37
N PRO A 92 -26.71 13.01 7.77
CA PRO A 92 -27.58 14.17 7.94
C PRO A 92 -28.41 14.47 6.67
N GLU A 93 -29.72 14.60 6.85
CA GLU A 93 -30.64 14.97 5.77
C GLU A 93 -30.87 16.49 5.74
N ARG A 94 -30.96 17.04 4.52
CA ARG A 94 -31.20 18.47 4.32
C ARG A 94 -32.64 18.83 4.72
N SER A 95 -32.80 19.77 5.65
CA SER A 95 -34.09 20.41 5.94
C SER A 95 -33.93 21.91 6.26
N PRO A 96 -34.99 22.73 6.14
CA PRO A 96 -34.91 24.14 6.52
C PRO A 96 -34.46 24.31 7.98
N GLY A 97 -33.31 24.94 8.20
CA GLY A 97 -32.73 25.11 9.53
C GLY A 97 -31.78 23.99 9.99
N SER A 98 -31.50 22.97 9.15
CA SER A 98 -30.57 21.88 9.50
C SER A 98 -29.10 22.28 9.61
N GLY A 99 -28.77 23.56 9.36
CA GLY A 99 -27.44 24.15 9.49
C GLY A 99 -26.90 24.14 10.92
N GLY A 100 -26.44 22.97 11.39
CA GLY A 100 -25.84 22.80 12.71
C GLY A 100 -25.31 21.39 12.94
N LYS A 101 -24.28 21.26 13.78
CA LYS A 101 -23.67 20.00 14.23
C LYS A 101 -24.75 19.01 14.66
N GLY A 102 -24.89 17.90 13.93
CA GLY A 102 -25.83 16.82 14.27
C GLY A 102 -25.30 15.82 15.30
N TYR A 103 -23.98 15.77 15.52
CA TYR A 103 -23.34 14.77 16.37
C TYR A 103 -22.23 15.37 17.23
N ASP A 104 -22.11 14.90 18.47
CA ASP A 104 -20.98 15.21 19.34
C ASP A 104 -19.69 14.63 18.74
N TRP A 105 -18.64 15.45 18.76
CA TRP A 105 -17.34 15.21 18.11
C TRP A 105 -16.49 14.18 18.87
N PRO A 106 -15.84 13.19 18.20
CA PRO A 106 -15.90 12.87 16.76
C PRO A 106 -17.09 12.00 16.35
N ALA A 107 -17.61 12.22 15.13
CA ALA A 107 -18.88 11.65 14.69
C ALA A 107 -18.80 10.19 14.20
N LEU A 108 -17.60 9.65 13.92
CA LEU A 108 -17.36 8.24 13.53
C LEU A 108 -15.95 7.75 13.93
N GLY A 109 -15.83 6.46 14.26
CA GLY A 109 -14.57 5.79 14.58
C GLY A 109 -13.57 5.74 13.41
N TRP A 110 -14.02 5.88 12.15
CA TRP A 110 -13.13 5.96 10.99
C TRP A 110 -12.17 7.15 11.05
N HIS A 111 -12.54 8.25 11.73
CA HIS A 111 -11.67 9.42 11.89
C HIS A 111 -10.63 9.26 13.01
N GLU A 112 -10.61 8.13 13.73
CA GLU A 112 -9.59 7.83 14.73
C GLU A 112 -8.27 7.36 14.11
N PHE A 113 -8.30 6.86 12.87
CA PHE A 113 -7.10 6.37 12.19
C PHE A 113 -6.08 7.49 11.97
N ARG A 114 -4.82 7.19 12.26
CA ARG A 114 -3.65 7.98 11.86
C ARG A 114 -2.61 7.01 11.34
N ASP A 115 -2.05 7.31 10.18
CA ASP A 115 -0.93 6.54 9.65
C ASP A 115 0.28 6.71 10.59
N PRO A 116 0.77 5.64 11.25
CA PRO A 116 1.94 5.72 12.12
C PRO A 116 3.23 6.10 11.37
N ASN A 117 3.23 6.04 10.04
CA ASN A 117 4.32 6.51 9.18
C ASN A 117 4.34 8.03 9.01
N GLU A 118 3.23 8.73 9.33
CA GLU A 118 3.09 10.19 9.18
C GLU A 118 3.48 10.69 7.78
N GLU A 119 3.23 9.89 6.75
CA GLU A 119 3.57 10.23 5.38
C GLU A 119 2.49 11.09 4.74
N TRP A 120 2.92 12.09 3.97
CA TRP A 120 2.08 12.91 3.11
C TRP A 120 2.85 13.22 1.83
N GLU A 121 2.21 13.91 0.89
CA GLU A 121 2.72 14.10 -0.48
C GLU A 121 4.23 14.43 -0.56
N LEU A 122 4.71 15.40 0.23
CA LEU A 122 6.13 15.79 0.20
C LEU A 122 7.06 14.69 0.70
N THR A 123 6.70 13.99 1.78
CA THR A 123 7.58 12.96 2.36
C THR A 123 7.63 11.74 1.46
N LEU A 124 6.51 11.37 0.84
CA LEU A 124 6.44 10.31 -0.17
C LEU A 124 7.42 10.57 -1.31
N TYR A 125 7.35 11.75 -1.94
CA TYR A 125 8.23 12.06 -3.07
C TYR A 125 9.70 12.12 -2.66
N ARG A 126 10.01 12.66 -1.47
CA ARG A 126 11.38 12.68 -0.95
C ARG A 126 11.92 11.27 -0.74
N TYR A 127 11.11 10.39 -0.16
CA TYR A 127 11.48 9.00 0.07
C TYR A 127 11.72 8.27 -1.25
N ASN A 128 10.75 8.26 -2.16
CA ASN A 128 10.87 7.59 -3.46
C ASN A 128 12.04 8.12 -4.30
N ALA A 129 12.28 9.44 -4.30
CA ALA A 129 13.43 10.02 -5.00
C ALA A 129 14.78 9.55 -4.43
N ASN A 130 14.85 9.27 -3.13
CA ASN A 130 16.06 8.72 -2.51
C ASN A 130 16.24 7.23 -2.86
N VAL A 131 15.17 6.44 -2.79
CA VAL A 131 15.20 5.01 -3.17
C VAL A 131 15.65 4.85 -4.62
N VAL A 132 14.98 5.52 -5.57
CA VAL A 132 15.32 5.43 -7.01
C VAL A 132 16.76 5.88 -7.27
N ARG A 133 17.23 6.94 -6.59
CA ARG A 133 18.63 7.39 -6.69
C ARG A 133 19.60 6.31 -6.22
N GLN A 134 19.31 5.67 -5.09
CA GLN A 134 20.16 4.61 -4.54
C GLN A 134 20.21 3.39 -5.47
N LEU A 135 19.06 2.94 -5.99
CA LEU A 135 18.98 1.81 -6.91
C LEU A 135 19.78 2.08 -8.19
N ASN A 136 19.59 3.25 -8.80
CA ASN A 136 20.34 3.64 -10.00
C ASN A 136 21.86 3.68 -9.74
N GLN A 137 22.29 4.23 -8.60
CA GLN A 137 23.71 4.25 -8.23
C GLN A 137 24.30 2.84 -8.08
N ASN A 138 23.55 1.91 -7.49
CA ASN A 138 23.98 0.51 -7.36
C ASN A 138 24.10 -0.17 -8.73
N ILE A 139 23.11 0.04 -9.61
CA ILE A 139 23.12 -0.52 -10.97
C ILE A 139 24.29 0.05 -11.79
N ASP A 140 24.53 1.36 -11.72
CA ASP A 140 25.64 2.00 -12.43
C ASP A 140 27.01 1.53 -11.93
N ALA A 141 27.16 1.31 -10.62
CA ALA A 141 28.37 0.72 -10.05
C ALA A 141 28.58 -0.73 -10.55
N ALA A 142 27.51 -1.50 -10.68
CA ALA A 142 27.55 -2.86 -11.21
C ALA A 142 27.95 -2.89 -12.70
N ARG A 143 27.42 -1.95 -13.51
CA ARG A 143 27.85 -1.75 -14.91
C ARG A 143 29.35 -1.47 -15.00
N GLN A 144 29.83 -0.47 -14.25
CA GLN A 144 31.24 -0.05 -14.28
C GLN A 144 32.20 -1.16 -13.85
N SER A 145 31.82 -1.94 -12.84
CA SER A 145 32.62 -3.06 -12.33
C SER A 145 32.43 -4.36 -13.12
N LYS A 146 31.55 -4.38 -14.13
CA LYS A 146 31.13 -5.58 -14.88
C LYS A 146 30.63 -6.71 -13.97
N ALA A 147 29.96 -6.37 -12.87
CA ALA A 147 29.52 -7.33 -11.86
C ALA A 147 28.58 -8.40 -12.44
N PHE A 148 27.76 -8.06 -13.44
CA PHE A 148 26.83 -8.99 -14.10
C PHE A 148 27.55 -10.17 -14.79
N SER A 149 28.80 -10.00 -15.22
CA SER A 149 29.58 -11.06 -15.86
C SER A 149 29.96 -12.22 -14.91
N GLN A 150 29.80 -12.01 -13.61
CA GLN A 150 30.10 -13.01 -12.58
C GLN A 150 28.91 -13.91 -12.28
N TRP A 151 27.74 -13.64 -12.87
CA TRP A 151 26.52 -14.38 -12.57
C TRP A 151 26.57 -15.79 -13.13
N ASN A 152 26.10 -16.74 -12.33
CA ASN A 152 25.90 -18.10 -12.78
C ASN A 152 24.86 -18.15 -13.92
N ARG A 153 25.08 -19.00 -14.93
CA ARG A 153 24.21 -19.06 -16.12
C ARG A 153 22.75 -19.38 -15.78
N ASN A 154 22.52 -20.32 -14.88
CA ASN A 154 21.16 -20.69 -14.46
C ASN A 154 20.51 -19.56 -13.65
N TRP A 155 21.31 -18.75 -12.94
CA TRP A 155 20.82 -17.57 -12.23
C TRP A 155 20.36 -16.47 -13.19
N VAL A 156 21.09 -16.23 -14.28
CA VAL A 156 20.67 -15.29 -15.34
C VAL A 156 19.28 -15.66 -15.87
N GLN A 157 19.05 -16.95 -16.17
CA GLN A 157 17.75 -17.46 -16.62
C GLN A 157 16.66 -17.31 -15.55
N PHE A 158 16.99 -17.66 -14.30
CA PHE A 158 16.09 -17.50 -13.16
C PHE A 158 15.63 -16.05 -12.99
N VAL A 159 16.53 -15.07 -13.07
CA VAL A 159 16.18 -13.64 -12.97
C VAL A 159 15.28 -13.20 -14.13
N ALA A 160 15.65 -13.54 -15.36
CA ALA A 160 14.86 -13.22 -16.55
C ALA A 160 13.41 -13.76 -16.49
N GLN A 161 13.24 -14.95 -15.94
CA GLN A 161 11.94 -15.62 -15.83
C GLN A 161 11.16 -15.17 -14.60
N HIS A 162 11.75 -15.28 -13.41
CA HIS A 162 11.01 -15.29 -12.15
C HIS A 162 11.06 -13.95 -11.42
N VAL A 163 12.22 -13.30 -11.35
CA VAL A 163 12.29 -11.92 -10.84
C VAL A 163 11.54 -10.98 -11.78
N GLY A 164 11.67 -11.20 -13.09
CA GLY A 164 10.85 -10.50 -14.08
C GLY A 164 9.36 -10.81 -13.95
N ALA A 165 8.95 -12.04 -13.61
CA ALA A 165 7.51 -12.34 -13.45
C ALA A 165 6.89 -11.65 -12.23
N TRP A 166 7.67 -11.41 -11.17
CA TRP A 166 7.20 -10.74 -9.96
C TRP A 166 6.65 -9.33 -10.22
N MET A 167 7.19 -8.60 -11.20
CA MET A 167 6.72 -7.24 -11.52
C MET A 167 5.21 -7.20 -11.88
N HIS A 168 4.65 -8.29 -12.39
CA HIS A 168 3.22 -8.39 -12.71
C HIS A 168 2.35 -8.44 -11.45
N VAL A 169 2.84 -9.07 -10.38
CA VAL A 169 2.18 -9.07 -9.08
C VAL A 169 2.14 -7.65 -8.53
N ASP A 170 3.30 -6.98 -8.47
CA ASP A 170 3.39 -5.62 -7.93
C ASP A 170 2.57 -4.62 -8.74
N HIS A 171 2.64 -4.68 -10.07
CA HIS A 171 1.82 -3.83 -10.92
C HIS A 171 0.33 -4.11 -10.74
N GLY A 172 -0.06 -5.40 -10.70
CA GLY A 172 -1.43 -5.84 -10.52
C GLY A 172 -2.04 -5.34 -9.21
N LEU A 173 -1.38 -5.62 -8.08
CA LEU A 173 -1.84 -5.19 -6.76
C LEU A 173 -1.76 -3.67 -6.59
N GLY A 174 -0.68 -3.04 -7.06
CA GLY A 174 -0.52 -1.59 -6.98
C GLY A 174 -1.64 -0.84 -7.70
N LEU A 175 -1.89 -1.19 -8.96
CA LEU A 175 -2.83 -0.47 -9.81
C LEU A 175 -4.29 -0.88 -9.62
N TYR A 176 -4.58 -2.17 -9.45
CA TYR A 176 -5.96 -2.65 -9.46
C TYR A 176 -6.53 -2.94 -8.07
N LEU A 177 -5.67 -3.21 -7.08
CA LEU A 177 -6.09 -3.39 -5.69
C LEU A 177 -5.99 -2.06 -4.91
N TYR A 178 -4.78 -1.55 -4.70
CA TYR A 178 -4.59 -0.42 -3.79
C TYR A 178 -5.11 0.91 -4.35
N ALA A 179 -4.94 1.18 -5.65
CA ALA A 179 -5.51 2.40 -6.23
C ALA A 179 -7.05 2.41 -6.19
N ASN A 180 -7.69 1.23 -6.36
CA ASN A 180 -9.13 1.06 -6.21
C ASN A 180 -9.56 1.19 -4.74
N ALA A 181 -8.88 0.51 -3.82
CA ALA A 181 -9.16 0.59 -2.38
C ALA A 181 -9.02 2.03 -1.85
N ASN A 182 -8.03 2.78 -2.32
CA ASN A 182 -7.87 4.20 -2.01
C ASN A 182 -9.16 4.96 -2.34
N ARG A 183 -9.73 4.84 -3.54
CA ARG A 183 -10.97 5.55 -3.89
C ARG A 183 -12.12 5.24 -2.93
N ARG A 184 -12.16 4.03 -2.36
CA ARG A 184 -13.24 3.54 -1.52
C ARG A 184 -13.08 3.84 -0.03
N ALA A 185 -11.91 4.30 0.40
CA ALA A 185 -11.63 4.53 1.80
C ALA A 185 -12.47 5.69 2.41
N PRO A 186 -12.82 5.62 3.70
CA PRO A 186 -13.82 6.52 4.31
C PRO A 186 -13.27 7.88 4.75
N THR A 187 -11.95 8.04 4.84
CA THR A 187 -11.32 9.30 5.26
C THR A 187 -9.99 9.51 4.55
N ASN A 188 -9.60 10.77 4.34
CA ASN A 188 -8.33 11.09 3.69
C ASN A 188 -7.08 10.48 4.36
N MET A 189 -7.13 10.22 5.68
CA MET A 189 -6.05 9.53 6.40
C MET A 189 -5.83 8.10 5.88
N HIS A 190 -6.92 7.36 5.64
CA HIS A 190 -6.91 6.05 5.00
C HIS A 190 -6.50 6.15 3.54
N ASN A 191 -7.15 7.04 2.77
CA ASN A 191 -6.85 7.26 1.35
C ASN A 191 -5.35 7.48 1.11
N ASN A 192 -4.74 8.37 1.89
CA ASN A 192 -3.33 8.71 1.77
C ASN A 192 -2.43 7.50 2.09
N ALA A 193 -2.68 6.78 3.19
CA ALA A 193 -1.89 5.62 3.55
C ALA A 193 -1.95 4.50 2.49
N ILE A 194 -3.14 4.27 1.92
CA ILE A 194 -3.38 3.28 0.87
C ILE A 194 -2.78 3.73 -0.46
N SER A 195 -2.86 5.03 -0.79
CA SER A 195 -2.27 5.59 -2.00
C SER A 195 -0.76 5.45 -2.02
N VAL A 196 -0.09 5.72 -0.90
CA VAL A 196 1.36 5.49 -0.79
C VAL A 196 1.70 4.01 -1.00
N ASN A 197 0.91 3.08 -0.42
CA ASN A 197 1.09 1.64 -0.65
C ASN A 197 1.00 1.30 -2.14
N SER A 198 -0.01 1.84 -2.83
CA SER A 198 -0.20 1.70 -4.28
C SER A 198 1.03 2.20 -5.04
N MET A 199 1.52 3.38 -4.70
CA MET A 199 2.66 4.00 -5.40
C MET A 199 3.97 3.24 -5.16
N HIS A 200 4.21 2.70 -3.96
CA HIS A 200 5.40 1.86 -3.71
C HIS A 200 5.38 0.57 -4.53
N ARG A 201 4.21 -0.08 -4.67
CA ARG A 201 4.05 -1.25 -5.54
C ARG A 201 4.29 -0.95 -7.00
N ILE A 202 3.68 0.11 -7.51
CA ILE A 202 3.88 0.51 -8.90
C ILE A 202 5.35 0.91 -9.15
N ARG A 203 6.00 1.58 -8.18
CA ARG A 203 7.43 1.90 -8.26
C ARG A 203 8.27 0.63 -8.30
N ALA A 204 8.05 -0.33 -7.41
CA ALA A 204 8.79 -1.61 -7.40
C ALA A 204 8.65 -2.37 -8.72
N ALA A 205 7.43 -2.45 -9.28
CA ALA A 205 7.21 -3.04 -10.60
C ALA A 205 8.01 -2.33 -11.71
N GLN A 206 8.05 -0.99 -11.69
CA GLN A 206 8.81 -0.19 -12.64
C GLN A 206 10.33 -0.32 -12.45
N ASP A 207 10.80 -0.37 -11.21
CA ASP A 207 12.20 -0.60 -10.86
C ASP A 207 12.66 -1.95 -11.43
N LEU A 208 11.86 -3.01 -11.27
CA LEU A 208 12.12 -4.33 -11.87
C LEU A 208 12.08 -4.30 -13.41
N ALA A 209 11.16 -3.56 -14.03
CA ALA A 209 11.08 -3.44 -15.48
C ALA A 209 12.30 -2.70 -16.08
N LEU A 210 12.71 -1.59 -15.46
CA LEU A 210 13.91 -0.84 -15.85
C LEU A 210 15.19 -1.65 -15.62
N TYR A 211 15.22 -2.42 -14.55
CA TYR A 211 16.33 -3.34 -14.29
C TYR A 211 16.40 -4.46 -15.33
N ASN A 212 15.27 -5.05 -15.72
CA ASN A 212 15.20 -6.05 -16.79
C ASN A 212 15.70 -5.49 -18.14
N LEU A 213 15.39 -4.23 -18.46
CA LEU A 213 15.96 -3.54 -19.62
C LEU A 213 17.49 -3.42 -19.51
N THR A 214 17.99 -3.01 -18.33
CA THR A 214 19.43 -2.93 -18.08
C THR A 214 20.11 -4.29 -18.24
N LEU A 215 19.54 -5.36 -17.69
CA LEU A 215 20.10 -6.71 -17.83
C LEU A 215 20.12 -7.19 -19.28
N THR A 216 19.11 -6.82 -20.07
CA THR A 216 19.05 -7.11 -21.52
C THR A 216 20.19 -6.43 -22.29
N GLU A 217 20.60 -5.23 -21.87
CA GLU A 217 21.71 -4.50 -22.47
C GLU A 217 23.08 -5.04 -22.04
N GLU A 218 23.23 -5.43 -20.77
CA GLU A 218 24.52 -5.74 -20.15
C GLU A 218 24.91 -7.23 -20.21
N ILE A 219 23.94 -8.13 -20.31
CA ILE A 219 24.19 -9.59 -20.32
C ILE A 219 23.88 -10.16 -21.70
N GLU A 220 24.92 -10.64 -22.38
CA GLU A 220 24.77 -11.30 -23.68
C GLU A 220 23.84 -12.52 -23.58
N GLY A 221 22.79 -12.56 -24.41
CA GLY A 221 21.83 -13.65 -24.44
C GLY A 221 20.77 -13.62 -23.34
N PHE A 222 20.65 -12.53 -22.57
CA PHE A 222 19.56 -12.33 -21.63
C PHE A 222 18.22 -12.14 -22.39
N ASP A 223 17.22 -12.96 -22.06
CA ASP A 223 15.87 -12.85 -22.63
C ASP A 223 14.99 -11.97 -21.75
N GLY A 224 15.00 -10.67 -22.04
CA GLY A 224 14.16 -9.68 -21.33
C GLY A 224 12.65 -9.87 -21.51
N THR A 225 12.19 -10.85 -22.30
CA THR A 225 10.76 -11.16 -22.50
C THR A 225 10.33 -12.47 -21.84
N ALA A 226 11.27 -13.23 -21.26
CA ALA A 226 11.01 -14.54 -20.66
C ALA A 226 9.94 -14.50 -19.56
N HIS A 227 9.87 -13.39 -18.82
CA HIS A 227 8.87 -13.16 -17.78
C HIS A 227 7.41 -13.20 -18.28
N LEU A 228 7.15 -12.82 -19.55
CA LEU A 228 5.79 -12.84 -20.11
C LEU A 228 5.26 -14.26 -20.21
N ARG A 229 6.06 -15.17 -20.79
CA ARG A 229 5.70 -16.57 -20.88
C ARG A 229 5.62 -17.22 -19.51
N THR A 230 6.58 -16.90 -18.65
CA THR A 230 6.64 -17.43 -17.28
C THR A 230 5.36 -17.09 -16.51
N TRP A 231 4.94 -15.83 -16.51
CA TRP A 231 3.70 -15.40 -15.85
C TRP A 231 2.45 -16.08 -16.44
N ASN A 232 2.35 -16.16 -17.77
CA ASN A 232 1.14 -16.64 -18.43
C ASN A 232 1.00 -18.17 -18.47
N GLU A 233 2.11 -18.92 -18.47
CA GLU A 233 2.10 -20.35 -18.80
C GLU A 233 2.82 -21.24 -17.80
N ASP A 234 3.77 -20.74 -16.99
CA ASP A 234 4.53 -21.59 -16.08
C ASP A 234 3.62 -22.14 -14.99
N PRO A 235 3.48 -23.48 -14.84
CA PRO A 235 2.69 -24.10 -13.78
C PRO A 235 3.07 -23.62 -12.38
N ALA A 236 4.34 -23.31 -12.13
CA ALA A 236 4.80 -22.84 -10.83
C ALA A 236 4.24 -21.46 -10.45
N TRP A 237 3.87 -20.65 -11.45
CA TRP A 237 3.34 -19.29 -11.26
C TRP A 237 1.81 -19.23 -11.25
N GLN A 238 1.11 -20.26 -11.73
CA GLN A 238 -0.34 -20.17 -11.90
C GLN A 238 -1.09 -19.98 -10.58
N GLY A 239 -0.63 -20.58 -9.48
CA GLY A 239 -1.25 -20.35 -8.16
C GLY A 239 -1.11 -18.91 -7.67
N VAL A 240 0.06 -18.29 -7.89
CA VAL A 240 0.31 -16.88 -7.53
C VAL A 240 -0.51 -15.96 -8.43
N ARG A 241 -0.52 -16.22 -9.73
CA ARG A 241 -1.30 -15.46 -10.71
C ARG A 241 -2.79 -15.48 -10.38
N GLU A 242 -3.37 -16.67 -10.19
CA GLU A 242 -4.78 -16.81 -9.83
C GLU A 242 -5.09 -16.05 -8.54
N THR A 243 -4.24 -16.18 -7.52
CA THR A 243 -4.44 -15.48 -6.24
C THR A 243 -4.36 -13.97 -6.41
N ALA A 244 -3.36 -13.46 -7.15
CA ALA A 244 -3.21 -12.03 -7.42
C ALA A 244 -4.40 -11.46 -8.22
N GLU A 245 -4.86 -12.18 -9.25
CA GLU A 245 -6.05 -11.79 -10.03
C GLU A 245 -7.31 -11.78 -9.15
N GLN A 246 -7.50 -12.78 -8.28
CA GLN A 246 -8.60 -12.82 -7.31
C GLN A 246 -8.54 -11.65 -6.32
N LEU A 247 -7.36 -11.29 -5.81
CA LEU A 247 -7.17 -10.14 -4.93
C LEU A 247 -7.60 -8.83 -5.62
N THR A 248 -7.29 -8.65 -6.90
CA THR A 248 -7.72 -7.46 -7.67
C THR A 248 -9.21 -7.41 -7.96
N ALA A 249 -9.91 -8.54 -7.84
CA ALA A 249 -11.35 -8.64 -8.06
C ALA A 249 -12.18 -8.38 -6.79
N ILE A 250 -11.55 -8.13 -5.64
CA ILE A 250 -12.26 -7.87 -4.39
C ILE A 250 -12.89 -6.48 -4.41
N ASP A 251 -14.19 -6.42 -4.15
CA ASP A 251 -14.94 -5.16 -4.05
C ASP A 251 -14.83 -4.49 -2.68
N ASP A 252 -14.72 -5.28 -1.60
CA ASP A 252 -14.57 -4.77 -0.24
C ASP A 252 -13.14 -4.28 -0.03
N TRP A 253 -12.96 -2.96 0.11
CA TRP A 253 -11.62 -2.37 0.16
C TRP A 253 -10.81 -2.81 1.39
N CYS A 254 -11.46 -3.08 2.52
CA CYS A 254 -10.76 -3.60 3.70
C CYS A 254 -10.39 -5.07 3.49
N GLU A 255 -11.28 -5.87 2.91
CA GLU A 255 -10.97 -7.27 2.58
C GLU A 255 -9.75 -7.33 1.66
N ALA A 256 -9.71 -6.47 0.64
CA ALA A 256 -8.63 -6.41 -0.33
C ALA A 256 -7.28 -6.11 0.33
N ILE A 257 -7.23 -5.08 1.18
CA ILE A 257 -5.99 -4.72 1.91
C ILE A 257 -5.62 -5.80 2.93
N PHE A 258 -6.59 -6.35 3.65
CA PHE A 258 -6.33 -7.41 4.63
C PHE A 258 -5.75 -8.65 3.96
N ALA A 259 -6.41 -9.15 2.91
CA ALA A 259 -5.97 -10.30 2.15
C ALA A 259 -4.59 -10.06 1.51
N ALA A 260 -4.32 -8.86 1.00
CA ALA A 260 -3.02 -8.53 0.43
C ALA A 260 -1.91 -8.38 1.48
N ASN A 261 -2.01 -7.41 2.39
CA ASN A 261 -0.91 -7.06 3.31
C ASN A 261 -0.81 -7.97 4.53
N VAL A 262 -1.89 -8.60 4.99
CA VAL A 262 -1.86 -9.47 6.16
C VAL A 262 -1.66 -10.93 5.76
N VAL A 263 -2.17 -11.37 4.59
CA VAL A 263 -2.14 -12.79 4.19
C VAL A 263 -1.17 -13.07 3.03
N PHE A 264 -1.40 -12.48 1.86
CA PHE A 264 -0.63 -12.76 0.64
C PHE A 264 0.83 -12.34 0.77
N GLU A 265 1.09 -11.14 1.27
CA GLU A 265 2.45 -10.63 1.38
C GLU A 265 3.32 -11.46 2.34
N PRO A 266 2.91 -11.76 3.59
CA PRO A 266 3.73 -12.61 4.45
C PRO A 266 3.89 -14.06 3.95
N LEU A 267 2.85 -14.64 3.33
CA LEU A 267 2.88 -16.06 2.94
C LEU A 267 3.47 -16.33 1.56
N VAL A 268 3.34 -15.38 0.61
CA VAL A 268 3.79 -15.52 -0.78
C VAL A 268 4.86 -14.49 -1.11
N GLY A 269 4.63 -13.21 -0.82
CA GLY A 269 5.55 -12.11 -1.13
C GLY A 269 6.91 -12.25 -0.46
N GLU A 270 6.94 -12.26 0.88
CA GLU A 270 8.18 -12.43 1.66
C GLU A 270 8.82 -13.80 1.43
N LEU A 271 8.02 -14.84 1.14
CA LEU A 271 8.54 -16.16 0.78
C LEU A 271 9.34 -16.10 -0.54
N PHE A 272 8.82 -15.43 -1.56
CA PHE A 272 9.50 -15.24 -2.83
C PHE A 272 10.70 -14.29 -2.71
N ARG A 273 10.48 -13.10 -2.15
CA ARG A 273 11.51 -12.04 -2.07
C ARG A 273 12.62 -12.39 -1.09
N SER A 274 12.27 -12.59 0.17
CA SER A 274 13.24 -12.69 1.28
C SER A 274 13.80 -14.10 1.46
N ASN A 275 13.00 -15.14 1.20
CA ASN A 275 13.40 -16.54 1.44
C ASN A 275 13.94 -17.25 0.19
N LEU A 276 13.67 -16.75 -1.01
CA LEU A 276 14.22 -17.27 -2.27
C LEU A 276 15.22 -16.29 -2.89
N VAL A 277 14.75 -15.14 -3.39
CA VAL A 277 15.60 -14.27 -4.23
C VAL A 277 16.78 -13.69 -3.45
N GLN A 278 16.54 -13.07 -2.30
CA GLN A 278 17.60 -12.48 -1.48
C GLN A 278 18.59 -13.52 -0.92
N GLN A 279 18.15 -14.76 -0.68
CA GLN A 279 19.02 -15.83 -0.19
C GLN A 279 19.89 -16.45 -1.30
N ALA A 280 19.33 -16.60 -2.50
CA ALA A 280 20.01 -17.27 -3.61
C ALA A 280 21.00 -16.34 -4.33
N ALA A 281 20.68 -15.06 -4.49
CA ALA A 281 21.41 -14.17 -5.38
C ALA A 281 22.91 -14.02 -5.05
N PRO A 282 23.36 -13.75 -3.80
CA PRO A 282 24.78 -13.48 -3.53
C PRO A 282 25.69 -14.65 -3.86
N ALA A 283 25.24 -15.88 -3.56
CA ALA A 283 26.00 -17.10 -3.84
C ALA A 283 26.01 -17.45 -5.34
N ASN A 284 25.13 -16.86 -6.14
CA ASN A 284 25.14 -16.94 -7.60
C ASN A 284 25.88 -15.76 -8.27
N GLY A 285 26.62 -14.95 -7.50
CA GLY A 285 27.39 -13.81 -8.01
C GLY A 285 26.58 -12.53 -8.18
N ASP A 286 25.33 -12.51 -7.70
CA ASP A 286 24.43 -11.37 -7.85
C ASP A 286 24.25 -10.60 -6.55
N PHE A 287 24.85 -9.41 -6.51
CA PHE A 287 24.72 -8.45 -5.41
C PHE A 287 23.81 -7.27 -5.76
N VAL A 288 23.20 -7.25 -6.94
CA VAL A 288 22.38 -6.13 -7.43
C VAL A 288 20.91 -6.42 -7.23
N THR A 289 20.41 -7.57 -7.69
CA THR A 289 18.99 -7.96 -7.52
C THR A 289 18.52 -7.88 -6.06
N PRO A 290 19.31 -8.31 -5.05
CA PRO A 290 18.93 -8.17 -3.65
C PRO A 290 18.70 -6.72 -3.20
N THR A 291 19.33 -5.74 -3.84
CA THR A 291 19.14 -4.32 -3.48
C THR A 291 17.80 -3.79 -3.93
N LEU A 292 17.30 -4.24 -5.09
CA LEU A 292 15.96 -3.90 -5.60
C LEU A 292 14.88 -4.59 -4.76
N ILE A 293 15.01 -5.90 -4.59
CA ILE A 293 14.08 -6.70 -3.78
C ILE A 293 14.10 -6.25 -2.32
N GLY A 294 15.26 -5.84 -1.80
CA GLY A 294 15.40 -5.30 -0.45
C GLY A 294 14.68 -3.96 -0.25
N ALA A 295 14.65 -3.10 -1.27
CA ALA A 295 13.89 -1.84 -1.20
C ALA A 295 12.37 -2.10 -1.15
N GLU A 296 11.87 -3.02 -1.97
CA GLU A 296 10.47 -3.44 -1.94
C GLU A 296 10.10 -4.11 -0.60
N GLU A 297 10.95 -5.02 -0.11
CA GLU A 297 10.71 -5.70 1.17
C GLU A 297 10.71 -4.71 2.35
N PHE A 298 11.55 -3.68 2.31
CA PHE A 298 11.54 -2.61 3.30
C PHE A 298 10.23 -1.82 3.25
N ASP A 299 9.77 -1.44 2.05
CA ASP A 299 8.48 -0.75 1.87
C ASP A 299 7.32 -1.58 2.44
N PHE A 300 7.32 -2.89 2.22
CA PHE A 300 6.30 -3.74 2.80
C PHE A 300 6.41 -3.83 4.33
N SER A 301 7.56 -4.32 4.81
CA SER A 301 7.73 -4.74 6.21
C SER A 301 7.73 -3.59 7.21
N GLU A 302 8.35 -2.46 6.86
CA GLU A 302 8.53 -1.33 7.78
C GLU A 302 7.46 -0.26 7.62
N ARG A 303 6.79 -0.21 6.45
CA ARG A 303 5.83 0.85 6.12
C ARG A 303 4.42 0.32 5.89
N ASP A 304 4.22 -0.58 4.90
CA ASP A 304 2.87 -0.99 4.48
C ASP A 304 2.16 -1.84 5.53
N LEU A 305 2.86 -2.83 6.08
CA LEU A 305 2.35 -3.65 7.17
C LEU A 305 2.09 -2.80 8.42
N ARG A 306 2.89 -1.75 8.64
CA ARG A 306 2.79 -0.88 9.82
C ARG A 306 1.49 -0.06 9.84
N TYR A 307 1.12 0.59 8.73
CA TYR A 307 -0.16 1.29 8.67
C TYR A 307 -1.34 0.30 8.66
N THR A 308 -1.18 -0.83 7.97
CA THR A 308 -2.21 -1.87 7.89
C THR A 308 -2.57 -2.38 9.28
N ARG A 309 -1.56 -2.69 10.10
CA ARG A 309 -1.77 -3.11 11.49
C ARG A 309 -2.49 -2.05 12.33
N ALA A 310 -2.02 -0.80 12.27
CA ALA A 310 -2.64 0.30 13.01
C ALA A 310 -4.11 0.53 12.61
N MET A 311 -4.42 0.36 11.32
CA MET A 311 -5.79 0.46 10.80
C MET A 311 -6.68 -0.66 11.33
N PHE A 312 -6.24 -1.92 11.23
CA PHE A 312 -7.04 -3.07 11.68
C PHE A 312 -7.12 -3.20 13.20
N GLU A 313 -6.12 -2.74 13.95
CA GLU A 313 -6.15 -2.68 15.42
C GLU A 313 -7.34 -1.86 15.92
N LEU A 314 -7.60 -0.70 15.31
CA LEU A 314 -8.77 0.12 15.63
C LEU A 314 -10.10 -0.62 15.39
N LEU A 315 -10.17 -1.44 14.36
CA LEU A 315 -11.39 -2.19 14.00
C LEU A 315 -11.59 -3.43 14.88
N VAL A 316 -10.51 -4.13 15.24
CA VAL A 316 -10.53 -5.27 16.17
C VAL A 316 -10.89 -4.82 17.59
N HIS A 317 -10.52 -3.61 17.97
CA HIS A 317 -10.82 -3.00 19.26
C HIS A 317 -11.94 -1.95 19.19
N ASP A 318 -12.75 -1.98 18.11
CA ASP A 318 -13.81 -1.00 17.92
C ASP A 318 -14.84 -1.02 19.07
N LYS A 319 -15.29 0.17 19.46
CA LYS A 319 -16.14 0.39 20.64
C LYS A 319 -17.54 -0.23 20.50
N GLU A 320 -18.06 -0.35 19.28
CA GLU A 320 -19.39 -0.90 18.99
C GLU A 320 -19.33 -2.22 18.23
N PHE A 321 -18.36 -2.39 17.33
CA PHE A 321 -18.35 -3.45 16.32
C PHE A 321 -17.18 -4.44 16.44
N ALA A 322 -16.38 -4.41 17.52
CA ALA A 322 -15.23 -5.31 17.68
C ALA A 322 -15.56 -6.79 17.44
N GLY A 323 -16.67 -7.30 18.01
CA GLY A 323 -17.08 -8.70 17.82
C GLY A 323 -17.43 -9.04 16.36
N HIS A 324 -18.19 -8.15 15.70
CA HIS A 324 -18.55 -8.28 14.28
C HIS A 324 -17.30 -8.25 13.39
N ASN A 325 -16.41 -7.28 13.61
CA ASN A 325 -15.20 -7.11 12.83
C ASN A 325 -14.25 -8.30 12.98
N ARG A 326 -14.02 -8.78 14.21
CA ARG A 326 -13.18 -9.97 14.46
C ARG A 326 -13.72 -11.19 13.75
N GLN A 327 -15.04 -11.44 13.83
CA GLN A 327 -15.65 -12.58 13.14
C GLN A 327 -15.44 -12.49 11.62
N LEU A 328 -15.61 -11.32 11.03
CA LEU A 328 -15.43 -11.12 9.60
C LEU A 328 -13.96 -11.27 9.17
N LEU A 329 -13.01 -10.69 9.91
CA LEU A 329 -11.58 -10.86 9.66
C LEU A 329 -11.18 -12.34 9.74
N GLN A 330 -11.75 -13.07 10.70
CA GLN A 330 -11.50 -14.51 10.85
C GLN A 330 -12.06 -15.33 9.68
N GLN A 331 -13.22 -14.94 9.15
CA GLN A 331 -13.78 -15.51 7.93
C GLN A 331 -12.85 -15.26 6.73
N TRP A 332 -12.37 -14.02 6.54
CA TRP A 332 -11.43 -13.71 5.47
C TRP A 332 -10.12 -14.50 5.60
N LEU A 333 -9.62 -14.73 6.83
CA LEU A 333 -8.46 -15.61 7.04
C LEU A 333 -8.73 -17.03 6.56
N SER A 334 -9.89 -17.60 6.88
CA SER A 334 -10.30 -18.93 6.39
C SER A 334 -10.41 -19.01 4.87
N ASP A 335 -10.76 -17.91 4.21
CA ASP A 335 -10.92 -17.86 2.75
C ASP A 335 -9.57 -17.68 2.02
N TRP A 336 -8.66 -16.86 2.57
CA TRP A 336 -7.44 -16.42 1.89
C TRP A 336 -6.18 -17.20 2.26
N VAL A 337 -6.07 -17.72 3.49
CA VAL A 337 -4.89 -18.51 3.90
C VAL A 337 -4.70 -19.77 3.05
N PRO A 338 -5.74 -20.59 2.79
CA PRO A 338 -5.56 -21.80 1.98
C PRO A 338 -5.10 -21.48 0.55
N ARG A 339 -5.61 -20.40 -0.06
CA ARG A 339 -5.23 -19.94 -1.40
C ARG A 339 -3.76 -19.54 -1.44
N CYS A 340 -3.32 -18.74 -0.46
CA CYS A 340 -1.93 -18.29 -0.38
C CYS A 340 -0.97 -19.43 -0.09
N ILE A 341 -1.32 -20.39 0.78
CA ILE A 341 -0.49 -21.57 1.03
C ILE A 341 -0.38 -22.46 -0.22
N ALA A 342 -1.48 -22.68 -0.94
CA ALA A 342 -1.45 -23.43 -2.20
C ALA A 342 -0.57 -22.74 -3.25
N ALA A 343 -0.71 -21.42 -3.40
CA ALA A 343 0.14 -20.62 -4.30
C ALA A 343 1.62 -20.71 -3.90
N ALA A 344 1.94 -20.53 -2.62
CA ALA A 344 3.29 -20.64 -2.07
C ALA A 344 3.91 -22.02 -2.34
N ARG A 345 3.17 -23.11 -2.10
CA ARG A 345 3.63 -24.48 -2.40
C ARG A 345 3.85 -24.72 -3.89
N THR A 346 3.07 -24.07 -4.76
CA THR A 346 3.22 -24.18 -6.21
C THR A 346 4.52 -23.54 -6.72
N LEU A 347 5.06 -22.54 -6.01
CA LEU A 347 6.37 -21.94 -6.29
C LEU A 347 7.57 -22.83 -5.89
N GLN A 348 7.36 -23.91 -5.15
CA GLN A 348 8.45 -24.76 -4.63
C GLN A 348 9.50 -25.18 -5.68
N PRO A 349 9.15 -25.51 -6.95
CA PRO A 349 10.14 -25.90 -7.96
C PRO A 349 11.23 -24.85 -8.20
N LEU A 350 10.95 -23.56 -7.99
CA LEU A 350 11.90 -22.45 -8.18
C LEU A 350 13.14 -22.59 -7.29
N TRP A 351 13.02 -23.19 -6.10
CA TRP A 351 14.14 -23.39 -5.17
C TRP A 351 15.26 -24.28 -5.72
N SER A 352 14.96 -25.07 -6.75
CA SER A 352 15.90 -26.02 -7.32
C SER A 352 16.64 -25.49 -8.56
N GLN A 353 16.22 -24.36 -9.11
CA GLN A 353 16.73 -23.85 -10.38
C GLN A 353 18.08 -23.12 -10.29
N PRO A 354 18.35 -22.26 -9.29
CA PRO A 354 19.67 -21.64 -9.14
C PRO A 354 20.77 -22.68 -8.88
N ASP A 355 21.99 -22.40 -9.37
CA ASP A 355 23.15 -23.28 -9.14
C ASP A 355 23.53 -23.30 -7.65
N ALA A 356 23.68 -22.11 -7.05
CA ALA A 356 23.76 -21.96 -5.61
C ALA A 356 22.35 -21.79 -5.03
N LYS A 357 21.86 -22.83 -4.35
CA LYS A 357 20.48 -22.90 -3.89
C LYS A 357 20.28 -22.09 -2.60
N PRO A 358 19.10 -21.48 -2.41
CA PRO A 358 18.73 -20.91 -1.11
C PRO A 358 18.54 -22.02 -0.06
N PRO A 359 18.29 -21.67 1.23
CA PRO A 359 17.78 -22.62 2.23
C PRO A 359 16.55 -23.38 1.73
N ARG A 360 16.26 -24.55 2.33
CA ARG A 360 15.18 -25.42 1.84
C ARG A 360 13.84 -24.69 1.84
N PHE A 361 13.00 -25.00 0.86
CA PHE A 361 11.66 -24.43 0.73
C PHE A 361 10.85 -24.52 2.03
N GLU A 362 10.77 -25.71 2.63
CA GLU A 362 10.00 -25.90 3.87
C GLU A 362 10.55 -25.05 5.04
N ASP A 363 11.88 -24.83 5.12
CA ASP A 363 12.46 -23.94 6.15
C ASP A 363 12.04 -22.47 5.91
N GLY A 364 11.94 -22.05 4.64
CA GLY A 364 11.47 -20.72 4.26
C GLY A 364 9.96 -20.55 4.52
N LEU A 365 9.17 -21.56 4.17
CA LEU A 365 7.73 -21.57 4.40
C LEU A 365 7.39 -21.57 5.90
N ASP A 366 8.12 -22.34 6.72
CA ASP A 366 7.94 -22.35 8.17
C ASP A 366 8.26 -20.98 8.79
N ARG A 367 9.29 -20.27 8.30
CA ARG A 367 9.59 -18.89 8.72
C ARG A 367 8.46 -17.94 8.34
N ALA A 368 7.96 -18.01 7.11
CA ALA A 368 6.83 -17.20 6.64
C ALA A 368 5.57 -17.44 7.49
N LYS A 369 5.22 -18.70 7.77
CA LYS A 369 4.10 -19.08 8.64
C LYS A 369 4.27 -18.61 10.07
N SER A 370 5.49 -18.71 10.62
CA SER A 370 5.78 -18.22 11.98
C SER A 370 5.62 -16.71 12.06
N ARG A 371 6.12 -15.97 11.06
CA ARG A 371 5.98 -14.51 11.00
C ARG A 371 4.53 -14.10 10.84
N PHE A 372 3.80 -14.73 9.93
CA PHE A 372 2.36 -14.54 9.75
C PHE A 372 1.58 -14.77 11.05
N SER A 373 1.89 -15.84 11.79
CA SER A 373 1.27 -16.10 13.10
C SER A 373 1.51 -14.99 14.11
N GLY A 374 2.72 -14.39 14.10
CA GLY A 374 3.04 -13.22 14.90
C GLY A 374 2.20 -12.00 14.53
N ILE A 375 2.02 -11.74 13.22
CA ILE A 375 1.16 -10.64 12.73
C ILE A 375 -0.29 -10.82 13.19
N LEU A 376 -0.82 -12.05 13.12
CA LEU A 376 -2.18 -12.34 13.59
C LEU A 376 -2.33 -12.17 15.11
N SER A 377 -1.34 -12.65 15.87
CA SER A 377 -1.32 -12.47 17.33
C SER A 377 -1.32 -11.00 17.72
N ASP A 378 -0.54 -10.17 17.03
CA ASP A 378 -0.51 -8.73 17.26
C ASP A 378 -1.84 -8.04 16.95
N LEU A 379 -2.62 -8.59 16.01
CA LEU A 379 -3.98 -8.15 15.68
C LEU A 379 -5.06 -8.83 16.54
N GLY A 380 -4.69 -9.68 17.51
CA GLY A 380 -5.66 -10.42 18.33
C GLY A 380 -6.56 -11.38 17.53
N LEU A 381 -6.07 -11.88 16.39
CA LEU A 381 -6.74 -12.85 15.53
C LEU A 381 -6.17 -14.26 15.75
N GLU A 382 -7.01 -15.27 15.57
CA GLU A 382 -6.60 -16.66 15.76
C GLU A 382 -5.85 -17.18 14.53
N THR A 383 -4.84 -18.02 14.74
CA THR A 383 -4.13 -18.66 13.62
C THR A 383 -5.02 -19.75 13.00
N PRO A 384 -5.31 -19.69 11.68
CA PRO A 384 -6.14 -20.70 11.02
C PRO A 384 -5.48 -22.09 11.03
N LYS A 385 -6.28 -23.15 11.13
CA LYS A 385 -5.79 -24.55 11.18
C LYS A 385 -5.10 -24.95 9.88
N GLU A 386 -5.49 -24.33 8.79
CA GLU A 386 -4.95 -24.52 7.45
C GLU A 386 -3.48 -24.11 7.34
N LEU A 387 -2.98 -23.29 8.28
CA LEU A 387 -1.55 -22.95 8.36
C LEU A 387 -0.66 -24.16 8.71
N ALA A 388 -1.23 -25.17 9.37
CA ALA A 388 -0.53 -26.41 9.71
C ALA A 388 -0.31 -27.36 8.51
N GLN A 389 -0.85 -27.03 7.33
CA GLN A 389 -0.75 -27.86 6.11
C GLN A 389 0.54 -27.68 5.33
#